data_AF-A0A846F6A1-F1
#
_entry.id   AF-A0A846F6A1-F1
#
_cell.length_a   1.000
_cell.length_b   1.000
_cell.length_c   1.000
_cell.angle_alpha   90.00
_cell.angle_beta   90.00
_cell.angle_gamma   90.00
#
_symmetry.space_group_name_H-M   'P 1'
#
loop_
_entity.id
_entity.type
_entity.pdbx_description
1 polymer ?
#
loop_
_entity_poly.entity_id
_entity_poly.type
_entity_poly.pdbx_seq_one_letter_code
_entity_poly.pdbx_strand_id
1 'polypeptide(L)'
;MNEGVAILGDAPALAASSQNGRSLPSAFSPPPDLFSRIDLRFYHWLRSFQISKRTRQALKLMVRLGDGWIWALAIGFVIFSPRFQSPLSVIAHCLLTGCVGMLLYWGIKYSTRRTRPYDSYREIEAEVPPLDQFSFPSGHTMNNMAVALTLSSYLPSLLPLAIGVPFAWGVLRVYFGVHYLSDILAGVPFAMLAFFATRAFFEPAWFGLS
;
A
#
# COMPACT_ATOMS: atom_id res chain seq x y z
N MET A 1 -31.30 37.94 -50.13
CA MET A 1 -30.96 37.96 -48.68
C MET A 1 -30.18 36.69 -48.38
N ASN A 2 -29.00 36.86 -47.78
CA ASN A 2 -27.93 35.90 -47.43
C ASN A 2 -27.21 35.24 -48.62
N GLU A 3 -25.99 35.65 -49.01
CA GLU A 3 -24.68 35.51 -48.30
C GLU A 3 -24.41 34.03 -47.95
N GLY A 4 -23.33 33.35 -48.35
CA GLY A 4 -22.10 33.69 -49.07
C GLY A 4 -21.08 32.55 -48.81
N VAL A 5 -20.17 32.31 -49.77
CA VAL A 5 -18.80 31.76 -49.58
C VAL A 5 -18.69 30.29 -49.13
N ALA A 6 -18.42 29.30 -50.00
CA ALA A 6 -17.14 28.93 -50.63
C ALA A 6 -15.98 28.72 -49.62
N ILE A 7 -15.58 27.48 -49.31
CA ILE A 7 -14.49 26.74 -49.96
C ILE A 7 -13.31 26.52 -48.98
N LEU A 8 -12.94 25.23 -48.87
CA LEU A 8 -11.62 24.61 -48.61
C LEU A 8 -10.76 25.07 -47.42
N GLY A 9 -10.21 24.06 -46.74
CA GLY A 9 -8.97 24.23 -45.99
C GLY A 9 -8.64 23.01 -45.16
N ASP A 10 -7.85 22.11 -45.73
CA ASP A 10 -7.09 21.12 -44.98
C ASP A 10 -6.35 21.81 -43.81
N ALA A 11 -6.32 21.15 -42.66
CA ALA A 11 -5.44 21.51 -41.56
C ALA A 11 -4.62 20.28 -41.13
N PRO A 12 -3.34 20.47 -40.76
CA PRO A 12 -2.27 19.66 -41.31
C PRO A 12 -1.66 18.71 -40.27
N ALA A 13 -1.01 17.65 -40.75
CA ALA A 13 0.14 17.08 -40.06
C ALA A 13 1.31 18.08 -40.14
N LEU A 14 2.21 18.08 -39.15
CA LEU A 14 3.35 19.01 -38.89
C LEU A 14 3.01 20.02 -37.77
N ALA A 15 3.84 20.29 -36.77
CA ALA A 15 5.22 19.96 -36.50
C ALA A 15 5.49 20.15 -34.99
N ALA A 16 6.62 19.61 -34.53
CA ALA A 16 7.27 20.11 -33.33
C ALA A 16 7.38 21.65 -33.39
N SER A 17 6.72 22.35 -32.47
CA SER A 17 7.01 23.75 -32.20
C SER A 17 7.48 23.89 -30.76
N SER A 18 8.69 24.43 -30.66
CA SER A 18 9.31 24.88 -29.44
C SER A 18 8.50 26.00 -28.80
N GLN A 19 8.71 26.10 -27.48
CA GLN A 19 8.49 27.26 -26.61
C GLN A 19 7.13 27.33 -25.90
N ASN A 20 7.18 27.09 -24.60
CA ASN A 20 6.80 28.16 -23.67
C ASN A 20 7.59 28.01 -22.37
N GLY A 21 8.39 29.03 -22.08
CA GLY A 21 9.18 29.19 -20.86
C GLY A 21 8.31 29.39 -19.62
N ARG A 22 7.56 28.36 -19.23
CA ARG A 22 7.12 28.21 -17.84
C ARG A 22 8.32 27.68 -17.07
N SER A 23 8.85 28.49 -16.15
CA SER A 23 9.67 27.97 -15.05
C SER A 23 8.86 26.86 -14.37
N LEU A 24 9.29 25.63 -14.61
CA LEU A 24 8.66 24.44 -14.05
C LEU A 24 8.78 24.53 -12.52
N PRO A 25 7.73 24.18 -11.75
CA PRO A 25 7.84 24.13 -10.31
C PRO A 25 9.02 23.22 -9.92
N SER A 26 9.76 23.63 -8.89
CA SER A 26 10.94 22.97 -8.29
C SER A 26 10.69 21.54 -7.74
N ALA A 27 9.59 20.90 -8.15
CA ALA A 27 8.93 19.79 -7.48
C ALA A 27 9.51 18.39 -7.78
N PHE A 28 10.37 18.24 -8.78
CA PHE A 28 11.09 16.98 -9.03
C PHE A 28 12.45 17.01 -8.33
N SER A 29 12.40 17.07 -6.99
CA SER A 29 13.58 16.89 -6.16
C SER A 29 13.38 15.60 -5.36
N PRO A 30 14.11 14.52 -5.66
CA PRO A 30 13.99 13.30 -4.86
C PRO A 30 14.32 13.65 -3.41
N PRO A 31 13.54 13.18 -2.42
CA PRO A 31 13.88 13.40 -1.02
C PRO A 31 15.31 12.90 -0.79
N PRO A 32 16.18 13.65 -0.08
CA PRO A 32 17.57 13.26 0.15
C PRO A 32 17.66 12.17 1.22
N ASP A 33 16.91 11.08 1.06
CA ASP A 33 16.96 9.95 1.97
C ASP A 33 18.01 8.91 1.50
N LEU A 34 18.63 8.25 2.48
CA LEU A 34 19.67 7.24 2.28
C LEU A 34 19.21 6.07 1.37
N PHE A 35 17.90 5.84 1.29
CA PHE A 35 17.30 4.66 0.66
C PHE A 35 16.86 4.90 -0.79
N SER A 36 16.81 6.15 -1.25
CA SER A 36 16.25 6.54 -2.56
C SER A 36 16.87 5.80 -3.74
N ARG A 37 18.20 5.56 -3.70
CA ARG A 37 18.89 4.79 -4.76
C ARG A 37 18.51 3.32 -4.76
N ILE A 38 18.36 2.71 -3.59
CA ILE A 38 17.96 1.31 -3.44
C ILE A 38 16.50 1.15 -3.86
N ASP A 39 15.63 2.04 -3.40
CA ASP A 39 14.22 2.07 -3.75
C ASP A 39 14.00 2.18 -5.26
N LEU A 40 14.72 3.10 -5.93
CA LEU A 40 14.61 3.27 -7.37
C LEU A 40 15.18 2.08 -8.17
N ARG A 41 16.33 1.55 -7.75
CA ARG A 41 16.90 0.32 -8.36
C ARG A 41 15.94 -0.85 -8.24
N PHE A 42 15.34 -1.04 -7.07
CA PHE A 42 14.38 -2.10 -6.83
C PHE A 42 13.10 -1.91 -7.65
N TYR A 43 12.60 -0.67 -7.77
CA TYR A 43 11.49 -0.36 -8.67
C TYR A 43 11.81 -0.75 -10.12
N HIS A 44 12.96 -0.33 -10.66
CA HIS A 44 13.34 -0.69 -12.03
C HIS A 44 13.55 -2.20 -12.21
N TRP A 45 14.13 -2.87 -11.22
CA TRP A 45 14.25 -4.34 -11.22
C TRP A 45 12.87 -5.01 -11.27
N LEU A 46 11.92 -4.59 -10.43
CA LEU A 46 10.54 -5.08 -10.48
C LEU A 46 9.86 -4.80 -11.83
N ARG A 47 10.12 -3.64 -12.43
CA ARG A 47 9.55 -3.24 -13.72
C ARG A 47 10.20 -3.93 -14.92
N SER A 48 11.37 -4.56 -14.74
CA SER A 48 12.04 -5.33 -15.79
C SER A 48 11.29 -6.63 -16.14
N PHE A 49 10.46 -7.14 -15.22
CA PHE A 49 9.64 -8.31 -15.46
C PHE A 49 8.50 -7.98 -16.43
N GLN A 50 8.44 -8.71 -17.55
CA GLN A 50 7.36 -8.55 -18.53
C GLN A 50 6.09 -9.27 -18.06
N ILE A 51 5.14 -8.50 -17.54
CA ILE A 51 3.85 -9.01 -17.06
C ILE A 51 2.76 -8.76 -18.12
N SER A 52 2.05 -9.83 -18.50
CA SER A 52 0.92 -9.74 -19.45
C SER A 52 -0.17 -8.79 -18.96
N LYS A 53 -0.96 -8.20 -19.88
CA LYS A 53 -2.07 -7.30 -19.51
C LYS A 53 -3.07 -7.96 -18.55
N ARG A 54 -3.39 -9.24 -18.78
CA ARG A 54 -4.30 -10.02 -17.92
C ARG A 54 -3.74 -10.20 -16.52
N THR A 55 -2.48 -10.63 -16.42
CA THR A 55 -1.79 -10.80 -15.14
C THR A 55 -1.70 -9.48 -14.39
N ARG A 56 -1.39 -8.38 -15.08
CA ARG A 56 -1.35 -7.03 -14.48
C ARG A 56 -2.71 -6.62 -13.89
N GLN A 57 -3.82 -6.89 -14.59
CA GLN A 57 -5.17 -6.65 -14.06
C GLN A 57 -5.46 -7.51 -12.82
N ALA A 58 -5.09 -8.79 -12.84
CA ALA A 58 -5.22 -9.67 -11.68
C ALA A 58 -4.41 -9.17 -10.48
N LEU A 59 -3.17 -8.71 -10.70
CA LEU A 59 -2.33 -8.12 -9.66
C LEU A 59 -2.94 -6.82 -9.08
N LYS A 60 -3.58 -5.98 -9.92
CA LYS A 60 -4.32 -4.81 -9.43
C LYS A 60 -5.48 -5.24 -8.53
N LEU A 61 -6.21 -6.29 -8.88
CA LEU A 61 -7.25 -6.86 -8.02
C LEU A 61 -6.66 -7.38 -6.70
N MET A 62 -5.52 -8.06 -6.75
CA MET A 62 -4.83 -8.54 -5.54
C MET A 62 -4.44 -7.38 -4.60
N VAL A 63 -3.96 -6.26 -5.14
CA VAL A 63 -3.67 -5.07 -4.32
C VAL A 63 -4.93 -4.51 -3.66
N ARG A 64 -6.08 -4.52 -4.37
CA ARG A 64 -7.36 -4.07 -3.82
C ARG A 64 -7.88 -4.95 -2.69
N LEU A 65 -7.48 -6.23 -2.61
CA LEU A 65 -7.79 -7.08 -1.45
C LEU A 65 -7.25 -6.47 -0.15
N GLY A 66 -6.13 -5.75 -0.23
CA GLY A 66 -5.52 -5.08 0.92
C GLY A 66 -6.23 -3.80 1.37
N ASP A 67 -7.29 -3.35 0.70
CA ASP A 67 -8.05 -2.12 1.02
C ASP A 67 -8.94 -2.26 2.28
N GLY A 68 -8.90 -3.41 2.95
CA GLY A 68 -9.47 -3.59 4.29
C GLY A 68 -10.79 -4.38 4.33
N TRP A 69 -11.53 -4.46 3.23
CA TRP A 69 -12.77 -5.25 3.16
C TRP A 69 -12.55 -6.75 3.37
N ILE A 70 -11.33 -7.26 3.10
CA ILE A 70 -10.95 -8.65 3.39
C ILE A 70 -11.11 -9.00 4.88
N TRP A 71 -11.05 -8.00 5.77
CA TRP A 71 -11.26 -8.20 7.21
C TRP A 71 -12.71 -8.54 7.56
N ALA A 72 -13.70 -8.18 6.74
CA ALA A 72 -15.08 -8.66 6.93
C ALA A 72 -15.17 -10.18 6.75
N LEU A 73 -14.45 -10.74 5.77
CA LEU A 73 -14.36 -12.19 5.58
C LEU A 73 -13.58 -12.85 6.72
N ALA A 74 -12.50 -12.22 7.20
CA ALA A 74 -11.76 -12.72 8.36
C ALA A 74 -12.62 -12.73 9.63
N ILE A 75 -13.47 -11.71 9.85
CA ILE A 75 -14.45 -11.67 10.94
C ILE A 75 -15.43 -12.83 10.81
N GLY A 76 -16.01 -13.05 9.62
CA GLY A 76 -16.89 -14.20 9.36
C GLY A 76 -16.19 -15.53 9.66
N PHE A 77 -14.95 -15.69 9.19
CA PHE A 77 -14.14 -16.86 9.49
C PHE A 77 -13.93 -17.07 10.99
N VAL A 78 -13.66 -16.00 11.76
CA VAL A 78 -13.50 -16.09 13.22
C VAL A 78 -14.80 -16.49 13.91
N ILE A 79 -15.94 -15.90 13.51
CA ILE A 79 -17.26 -16.18 14.11
C ILE A 79 -17.71 -17.62 13.86
N PHE A 80 -17.57 -18.11 12.63
CA PHE A 80 -18.12 -19.41 12.22
C PHE A 80 -17.15 -20.59 12.36
N SER A 81 -15.87 -20.33 12.64
CA SER A 81 -14.87 -21.39 12.81
C SER A 81 -14.88 -21.93 14.26
N PRO A 82 -15.02 -23.25 14.46
CA PRO A 82 -14.95 -23.85 15.79
C PRO A 82 -13.55 -23.79 16.41
N ARG A 83 -12.54 -23.33 15.66
CA ARG A 83 -11.17 -23.16 16.16
C ARG A 83 -11.02 -22.01 17.15
N PHE A 84 -11.96 -21.05 17.18
CA PHE A 84 -11.90 -19.90 18.08
C PHE A 84 -12.92 -20.07 19.21
N GLN A 85 -12.44 -20.36 20.42
CA GLN A 85 -13.30 -20.56 21.59
C GLN A 85 -13.97 -19.24 22.05
N SER A 86 -13.33 -18.10 21.80
CA SER A 86 -13.82 -16.77 22.19
C SER A 86 -13.76 -15.79 21.02
N PRO A 87 -14.60 -15.99 19.97
CA PRO A 87 -14.49 -15.24 18.72
C PRO A 87 -14.65 -13.73 18.90
N LEU A 88 -15.49 -13.29 19.85
CA LEU A 88 -15.65 -11.86 20.16
C LEU A 88 -14.39 -11.24 20.77
N SER A 89 -13.66 -11.97 21.63
CA SER A 89 -12.38 -11.51 22.19
C SER A 89 -11.31 -11.40 21.11
N VAL A 90 -11.25 -12.39 20.19
CA VAL A 90 -10.35 -12.36 19.03
C VAL A 90 -10.64 -11.15 18.14
N ILE A 91 -11.92 -10.90 17.84
CA ILE A 91 -12.32 -9.73 17.05
C ILE A 91 -11.97 -8.44 17.77
N ALA A 92 -12.24 -8.34 19.06
CA ALA A 92 -11.89 -7.16 19.87
C ALA A 92 -10.37 -6.90 19.87
N HIS A 93 -9.55 -7.95 19.98
CA HIS A 93 -8.09 -7.81 19.89
C HIS A 93 -7.65 -7.33 18.51
N CYS A 94 -8.18 -7.92 17.43
CA CYS A 94 -7.90 -7.50 16.06
C CYS A 94 -8.30 -6.03 15.82
N LEU A 95 -9.47 -5.61 16.30
CA LEU A 95 -9.95 -4.23 16.20
C LEU A 95 -9.07 -3.28 17.00
N LEU A 96 -8.71 -3.61 18.25
CA LEU A 96 -7.81 -2.79 19.05
C LEU A 96 -6.44 -2.66 18.38
N THR A 97 -5.90 -3.75 17.85
CA THR A 97 -4.63 -3.75 17.10
C THR A 97 -4.72 -2.82 15.89
N GLY A 98 -5.80 -2.93 15.11
CA GLY A 98 -6.04 -2.06 13.96
C GLY A 98 -6.16 -0.58 14.34
N CYS A 99 -6.83 -0.27 15.45
CA CYS A 99 -6.92 1.10 15.98
C CYS A 99 -5.54 1.64 16.39
N VAL A 100 -4.77 0.88 17.17
CA VAL A 100 -3.40 1.25 17.57
C VAL A 100 -2.50 1.42 16.33
N GLY A 101 -2.61 0.50 15.36
CA GLY A 101 -1.92 0.58 14.08
C GLY A 101 -2.30 1.85 13.32
N MET A 102 -3.57 2.21 13.24
CA MET A 102 -4.02 3.44 12.58
C MET A 102 -3.48 4.69 13.28
N LEU A 103 -3.46 4.73 14.62
CA LEU A 103 -2.91 5.86 15.37
C LEU A 103 -1.40 6.02 15.13
N LEU A 104 -0.64 4.92 15.19
CA LEU A 104 0.79 4.90 14.85
C LEU A 104 1.00 5.38 13.40
N TYR A 105 0.18 4.89 12.48
CA TYR A 105 0.24 5.23 11.06
C TYR A 105 0.11 6.73 10.87
N TRP A 106 -0.93 7.37 11.43
CA TRP A 106 -1.15 8.81 11.26
C TRP A 106 -0.02 9.60 11.91
N GLY A 107 0.41 9.23 13.11
CA GLY A 107 1.50 9.92 13.81
C GLY A 107 2.81 9.92 13.02
N ILE A 108 3.20 8.78 12.44
CA ILE A 108 4.43 8.65 11.63
C ILE A 108 4.25 9.32 10.27
N LYS A 109 3.08 9.19 9.66
CA LYS A 109 2.85 9.70 8.31
C LYS A 109 2.90 11.22 8.24
N TYR A 110 2.24 11.88 9.18
CA TYR A 110 2.20 13.34 9.24
C TYR A 110 3.50 13.96 9.75
N SER A 111 4.36 13.18 10.43
CA SER A 111 5.70 13.62 10.84
C SER A 111 6.73 13.51 9.72
N THR A 112 6.68 12.42 8.93
CA THR A 112 7.66 12.17 7.86
C THR A 112 7.32 12.88 6.55
N ARG A 113 6.04 12.99 6.20
CA ARG A 113 5.54 13.67 4.98
C ARG A 113 6.29 13.33 3.69
N ARG A 114 6.80 12.09 3.58
CA ARG A 114 7.57 11.64 2.43
C ARG A 114 6.67 11.66 1.18
N THR A 115 7.14 12.26 0.10
CA THR A 115 6.44 12.29 -1.20
C THR A 115 6.38 10.91 -1.83
N ARG A 116 5.42 10.66 -2.73
CA ARG A 116 5.30 9.35 -3.41
C ARG A 116 6.25 9.24 -4.62
N PRO A 117 6.56 8.02 -5.09
CA PRO A 117 7.44 7.82 -6.24
C PRO A 117 6.97 8.56 -7.49
N TYR A 118 5.68 8.47 -7.83
CA TYR A 118 5.11 9.13 -9.00
C TYR A 118 5.11 10.68 -8.93
N ASP A 119 5.17 11.26 -7.73
CA ASP A 119 5.32 12.71 -7.55
C ASP A 119 6.79 13.14 -7.65
N SER A 120 7.72 12.23 -7.33
CA SER A 120 9.16 12.55 -7.21
C SER A 120 9.94 12.25 -8.49
N TYR A 121 9.47 11.31 -9.32
CA TYR A 121 10.13 10.80 -10.52
C TYR A 121 9.17 10.80 -11.71
N ARG A 122 9.56 11.43 -12.83
CA ARG A 122 8.70 11.60 -14.03
C ARG A 122 8.40 10.29 -14.75
N GLU A 123 9.30 9.33 -14.63
CA GLU A 123 9.24 8.01 -15.26
C GLU A 123 8.36 7.01 -14.50
N ILE A 124 7.84 7.39 -13.32
CA ILE A 124 7.00 6.52 -12.48
C ILE A 124 5.56 7.02 -12.55
N GLU A 125 4.66 6.12 -12.96
CA GLU A 125 3.22 6.40 -13.01
C GLU A 125 2.49 5.61 -11.91
N ALA A 126 1.49 6.23 -11.29
CA ALA A 126 0.60 5.57 -10.35
C ALA A 126 -0.43 4.71 -11.11
N GLU A 127 -0.32 3.40 -11.00
CA GLU A 127 -1.21 2.47 -11.71
C GLU A 127 -2.39 1.97 -10.88
N VAL A 128 -2.39 2.28 -9.58
CA VAL A 128 -3.47 2.05 -8.62
C VAL A 128 -3.72 3.35 -7.86
N PRO A 129 -4.96 3.64 -7.43
CA PRO A 129 -5.24 4.88 -6.72
C PRO A 129 -4.50 4.90 -5.37
N PRO A 130 -3.74 5.97 -5.06
CA PRO A 130 -3.23 6.19 -3.72
C PRO A 130 -4.40 6.54 -2.78
N LEU A 131 -4.37 6.07 -1.53
CA LEU A 131 -5.40 6.40 -0.54
C LEU A 131 -5.12 7.72 0.21
N ASP A 132 -3.92 8.25 0.09
CA ASP A 132 -3.46 9.43 0.81
C ASP A 132 -2.24 10.07 0.09
N GLN A 133 -1.85 11.26 0.52
CA GLN A 133 -0.78 12.05 -0.13
C GLN A 133 0.64 11.53 0.12
N PHE A 134 0.93 10.95 1.29
CA PHE A 134 2.31 10.64 1.69
C PHE A 134 2.65 9.17 1.42
N SER A 135 3.93 8.82 1.28
CA SER A 135 4.35 7.44 0.99
C SER A 135 4.66 6.64 2.25
N PHE A 136 5.26 7.25 3.26
CA PHE A 136 5.82 6.56 4.43
C PHE A 136 4.89 6.58 5.66
N PRO A 137 4.78 5.48 6.42
CA PRO A 137 5.05 4.10 6.01
C PRO A 137 3.90 3.59 5.12
N SER A 138 4.03 2.37 4.61
CA SER A 138 2.94 1.71 3.89
C SER A 138 1.81 1.29 4.84
N GLY A 139 0.70 2.04 4.86
CA GLY A 139 -0.47 1.72 5.69
C GLY A 139 -1.08 0.34 5.38
N HIS A 140 -1.09 -0.06 4.10
CA HIS A 140 -1.53 -1.39 3.68
C HIS A 140 -0.67 -2.51 4.24
N THR A 141 0.65 -2.34 4.20
CA THR A 141 1.55 -3.35 4.75
C THR A 141 1.39 -3.39 6.26
N MET A 142 1.49 -2.22 6.90
CA MET A 142 1.54 -2.08 8.34
C MET A 142 0.24 -2.55 9.02
N ASN A 143 -0.91 -2.02 8.61
CA ASN A 143 -2.18 -2.32 9.29
C ASN A 143 -2.66 -3.75 8.98
N ASN A 144 -2.57 -4.21 7.72
CA ASN A 144 -2.98 -5.58 7.41
C ASN A 144 -2.07 -6.60 8.11
N MET A 145 -0.75 -6.35 8.15
CA MET A 145 0.17 -7.24 8.86
C MET A 145 -0.09 -7.24 10.37
N ALA A 146 -0.35 -6.08 10.99
CA ALA A 146 -0.64 -6.00 12.41
C ALA A 146 -1.86 -6.87 12.79
N VAL A 147 -2.97 -6.69 12.08
CA VAL A 147 -4.20 -7.47 12.32
C VAL A 147 -4.00 -8.95 11.99
N ALA A 148 -3.26 -9.28 10.93
CA ALA A 148 -2.99 -10.67 10.56
C ALA A 148 -2.10 -11.37 11.59
N LEU A 149 -1.09 -10.68 12.13
CA LEU A 149 -0.24 -11.18 13.21
C LEU A 149 -1.08 -11.45 14.47
N THR A 150 -1.97 -10.51 14.83
CA THR A 150 -2.92 -10.71 15.93
C THR A 150 -3.77 -11.95 15.72
N LEU A 151 -4.38 -12.13 14.55
CA LEU A 151 -5.16 -13.33 14.24
C LEU A 151 -4.31 -14.61 14.30
N SER A 152 -3.07 -14.57 13.80
CA SER A 152 -2.15 -15.72 13.84
C SER A 152 -1.74 -16.11 15.26
N SER A 153 -1.81 -15.19 16.22
CA SER A 153 -1.56 -15.53 17.63
C SER A 153 -2.65 -16.43 18.24
N TYR A 154 -3.84 -16.49 17.63
CA TYR A 154 -4.91 -17.42 18.01
C TYR A 154 -4.97 -18.66 17.13
N LEU A 155 -4.44 -18.58 15.91
CA LEU A 155 -4.34 -19.68 14.97
C LEU A 155 -2.95 -19.68 14.30
N PRO A 156 -1.93 -20.29 14.94
CA PRO A 156 -0.53 -20.20 14.50
C PRO A 156 -0.27 -20.66 13.07
N SER A 157 -1.11 -21.54 12.53
CA SER A 157 -1.02 -21.97 11.12
C SER A 157 -1.22 -20.84 10.10
N LEU A 158 -1.77 -19.70 10.52
CA LEU A 158 -1.93 -18.52 9.66
C LEU A 158 -0.66 -17.64 9.60
N LEU A 159 0.35 -17.86 10.44
CA LEU A 159 1.52 -16.98 10.53
C LEU A 159 2.24 -16.75 9.18
N PRO A 160 2.49 -17.78 8.34
CA PRO A 160 3.11 -17.56 7.03
C PRO A 160 2.27 -16.64 6.13
N LEU A 161 0.94 -16.78 6.17
CA LEU A 161 0.02 -15.92 5.42
C LEU A 161 -0.03 -14.50 6.01
N ALA A 162 0.02 -14.39 7.34
CA ALA A 162 -0.02 -13.11 8.05
C ALA A 162 1.16 -12.20 7.70
N ILE A 163 2.33 -12.79 7.41
CA ILE A 163 3.51 -12.06 6.96
C ILE A 163 3.50 -11.93 5.43
N GLY A 164 3.34 -13.06 4.73
CA GLY A 164 3.54 -13.12 3.28
C GLY A 164 2.53 -12.32 2.47
N VAL A 165 1.24 -12.35 2.85
CA VAL A 165 0.18 -11.70 2.05
C VAL A 165 0.27 -10.18 2.12
N PRO A 166 0.31 -9.52 3.31
CA PRO A 166 0.46 -8.07 3.39
C PRO A 166 1.78 -7.57 2.78
N PHE A 167 2.87 -8.33 2.94
CA PHE A 167 4.15 -7.99 2.33
C PHE A 167 4.09 -8.05 0.80
N ALA A 168 3.50 -9.11 0.23
CA ALA A 168 3.33 -9.26 -1.21
C ALA A 168 2.45 -8.13 -1.78
N TRP A 169 1.35 -7.76 -1.12
CA TRP A 169 0.54 -6.60 -1.51
C TRP A 169 1.34 -5.30 -1.46
N GLY A 170 2.20 -5.13 -0.45
CA GLY A 170 3.13 -4.01 -0.35
C GLY A 170 4.11 -3.96 -1.53
N VAL A 171 4.74 -5.08 -1.89
CA VAL A 171 5.64 -5.17 -3.05
C VAL A 171 4.92 -4.85 -4.36
N LEU A 172 3.68 -5.33 -4.54
CA LEU A 172 2.86 -4.97 -5.71
C LEU A 172 2.57 -3.47 -5.78
N ARG A 173 2.44 -2.79 -4.65
CA ARG A 173 2.31 -1.32 -4.61
C ARG A 173 3.58 -0.58 -5.01
N VAL A 174 4.75 -1.17 -4.79
CA VAL A 174 6.01 -0.69 -5.38
C VAL A 174 5.97 -0.85 -6.89
N TYR A 175 5.58 -2.04 -7.37
CA TYR A 175 5.45 -2.30 -8.81
C TYR A 175 4.50 -1.32 -9.52
N PHE A 176 3.39 -0.94 -8.86
CA PHE A 176 2.42 0.03 -9.36
C PHE A 176 2.75 1.51 -9.05
N GLY A 177 3.96 1.79 -8.57
CA GLY A 177 4.51 3.15 -8.49
C GLY A 177 4.00 4.01 -7.34
N VAL A 178 3.25 3.45 -6.38
CA VAL A 178 2.64 4.25 -5.30
C VAL A 178 3.41 4.22 -3.98
N HIS A 179 4.34 3.29 -3.81
CA HIS A 179 5.20 3.18 -2.62
C HIS A 179 6.64 2.83 -2.99
N TYR A 180 7.56 3.19 -2.11
CA TYR A 180 8.94 2.72 -2.14
C TYR A 180 9.09 1.40 -1.38
N LEU A 181 10.16 0.64 -1.65
CA LEU A 181 10.44 -0.60 -0.91
C LEU A 181 10.65 -0.31 0.59
N SER A 182 11.35 0.76 0.91
CA SER A 182 11.58 1.19 2.29
C SER A 182 10.27 1.54 3.05
N ASP A 183 9.21 2.00 2.36
CA ASP A 183 7.89 2.17 2.99
C ASP A 183 7.27 0.84 3.43
N ILE A 184 7.49 -0.22 2.64
CA ILE A 184 7.00 -1.57 2.90
C ILE A 184 7.79 -2.18 4.06
N LEU A 185 9.12 -2.10 4.00
CA LEU A 185 10.01 -2.63 5.02
C LEU A 185 9.81 -1.95 6.37
N ALA A 186 9.60 -0.62 6.39
CA ALA A 186 9.28 0.10 7.62
C ALA A 186 7.90 -0.26 8.18
N GLY A 187 6.95 -0.65 7.35
CA GLY A 187 5.63 -1.12 7.80
C GLY A 187 5.70 -2.37 8.68
N VAL A 188 6.68 -3.25 8.48
CA VAL A 188 6.85 -4.50 9.23
C VAL A 188 7.11 -4.27 10.73
N PRO A 189 8.15 -3.54 11.16
CA PRO A 189 8.39 -3.30 12.58
C PRO A 189 7.26 -2.50 13.24
N PHE A 190 6.60 -1.57 12.53
CA PHE A 190 5.45 -0.85 13.09
C PHE A 190 4.22 -1.76 13.24
N ALA A 191 4.02 -2.72 12.33
CA ALA A 191 2.99 -3.74 12.49
C ALA A 191 3.25 -4.60 13.73
N MET A 192 4.49 -5.04 13.92
CA MET A 192 4.91 -5.80 15.10
C MET A 192 4.71 -4.97 16.38
N LEU A 193 5.08 -3.70 16.35
CA LEU A 193 4.87 -2.79 17.49
C LEU A 193 3.39 -2.70 17.87
N ALA A 194 2.49 -2.51 16.90
CA ALA A 194 1.05 -2.48 17.16
C ALA A 194 0.55 -3.80 17.77
N PHE A 195 0.97 -4.95 17.20
CA PHE A 195 0.64 -6.28 17.72
C PHE A 195 1.11 -6.47 19.17
N PHE A 196 2.38 -6.20 19.47
CA PHE A 196 2.93 -6.39 20.81
C PHE A 196 2.31 -5.42 21.82
N ALA A 197 2.01 -4.18 21.40
CA ALA A 197 1.36 -3.19 22.26
C ALA A 197 -0.02 -3.63 22.73
N THR A 198 -0.79 -4.33 21.89
CA THR A 198 -2.14 -4.80 22.26
C THR A 198 -2.16 -6.17 22.89
N ARG A 199 -1.15 -7.00 22.59
CA ARG A 199 -1.06 -8.39 23.07
C ARG A 199 -1.14 -8.50 24.60
N ALA A 200 -0.54 -7.57 25.35
CA ALA A 200 -0.55 -7.63 26.81
C ALA A 200 -1.97 -7.50 27.42
N PHE A 201 -2.93 -6.91 26.69
CA PHE A 201 -4.32 -6.77 27.15
C PHE A 201 -5.16 -8.02 26.84
N PHE A 202 -4.65 -8.92 26.02
CA PHE A 202 -5.31 -10.12 25.56
C PHE A 202 -4.36 -11.29 25.78
N GLU A 203 -4.33 -11.79 27.03
CA GLU A 203 -3.53 -12.94 27.45
C GLU A 203 -3.56 -14.08 26.42
N PRO A 204 -2.42 -14.69 26.06
CA PRO A 204 -2.44 -15.92 25.31
C PRO A 204 -2.93 -17.03 26.23
N ALA A 205 -4.14 -17.53 25.99
CA ALA A 205 -4.65 -18.76 26.60
C ALA A 205 -3.85 -20.04 26.18
N TRP A 206 -2.57 -19.92 25.81
CA TRP A 206 -1.78 -21.00 25.22
C TRP A 206 -0.29 -21.06 25.60
N PHE A 207 0.15 -20.38 26.68
CA PHE A 207 1.29 -20.89 27.45
C PHE A 207 0.77 -21.55 28.72
N GLY A 208 0.28 -22.78 28.55
CA GLY A 208 -0.09 -23.66 29.66
C GLY A 208 1.10 -23.88 30.59
N LEU A 209 1.11 -23.16 31.70
CA LEU A 209 1.68 -23.58 32.97
C LEU A 209 0.52 -23.65 33.97
N SER A 210 -0.28 -24.71 33.90
CA SER A 210 -0.94 -25.41 35.02
C SER A 210 -1.58 -26.70 34.49
#